data_AF-A0A974BX14-F1
#
_entry.id   AF-A0A974BX14-F1
#
_cell.length_a   1.000
_cell.length_b   1.000
_cell.length_c   1.000
_cell.angle_alpha   90.00
_cell.angle_beta   90.00
_cell.angle_gamma   90.00
#
_symmetry.space_group_name_H-M   'P 1'
#
loop_
_entity.id
_entity.type
_entity.pdbx_description
1 polymer ?
#
loop_
_entity_poly.entity_id
_entity_poly.type
_entity_poly.pdbx_seq_one_letter_code
_entity_poly.pdbx_strand_id
1 'polypeptide(L)'
;MIIEALDVPWVVLLSMDAFYKVLTQEQQAQAARNEFDFDHPDAFDFELIISTLWKLKQGKSVKIPTYDFTTHSRHKEWKTLYGANVIIFEGIMAFAHTELLKLLDMKIFVDTDSDIRLVRRLRRDISERGREIEGVLKQYHAFVKPAFDQFIQPTMRLADIVVPRGSGNTVAIDLIVQHVHSQLEERKLRWDMAALASAHQSQPLPRTLSVLKETPQVRVMHTIIRDRETSRDEFIFYSRRLMRLLIEYASSFLPFRSCTVQTPQGHDYQGRMYDGKRITGVSILRAGETMEPALRAVCKDVRIGTILIQTNPSTGEPELHYLRLPKDISEDHVILMDCTVSTGAAAMMAIRVLLDHEVPEEKIFLLSLLMAELGVHSVAYAFPRVQILTTAVDKKVNNMFRIIPGIGNFGDRYFGTDAPADWSDDEDPV
;
A
#
# COMPACT_ATOMS: atom_id res chain seq x y z
N MET A 1 -14.96 8.53 -7.39
CA MET A 1 -15.75 7.97 -8.52
C MET A 1 -15.02 6.90 -9.31
N ILE A 2 -14.08 7.19 -10.23
CA ILE A 2 -13.41 6.10 -10.98
C ILE A 2 -12.56 5.21 -10.05
N ILE A 3 -11.80 5.81 -9.14
CA ILE A 3 -11.01 5.06 -8.14
C ILE A 3 -11.90 4.15 -7.30
N GLU A 4 -12.99 4.70 -6.76
CA GLU A 4 -13.97 3.95 -5.96
C GLU A 4 -14.66 2.83 -6.75
N ALA A 5 -14.99 3.08 -8.02
CA ALA A 5 -15.69 2.10 -8.86
C ALA A 5 -14.77 1.01 -9.41
N LEU A 6 -13.45 1.26 -9.47
CA LEU A 6 -12.47 0.27 -9.90
C LEU A 6 -12.35 -0.91 -8.92
N ASP A 7 -12.53 -0.69 -7.61
CA ASP A 7 -12.45 -1.76 -6.59
C ASP A 7 -11.22 -2.70 -6.75
N VAL A 8 -10.12 -2.16 -7.28
CA VAL A 8 -8.86 -2.90 -7.47
C VAL A 8 -7.89 -2.42 -6.39
N PRO A 9 -7.21 -3.32 -5.67
CA PRO A 9 -6.15 -2.90 -4.77
C PRO A 9 -5.04 -2.18 -5.54
N TRP A 10 -4.51 -1.11 -4.94
CA TRP A 10 -3.32 -0.39 -5.40
C TRP A 10 -3.57 0.48 -6.63
N VAL A 11 -4.57 1.36 -6.55
CA VAL A 11 -4.77 2.46 -7.50
C VAL A 11 -4.05 3.71 -6.98
N VAL A 12 -3.08 4.21 -7.73
CA VAL A 12 -2.39 5.45 -7.39
C VAL A 12 -2.93 6.60 -8.25
N LEU A 13 -3.43 7.65 -7.59
CA LEU A 13 -3.70 8.93 -8.22
C LEU A 13 -2.43 9.79 -8.20
N LEU A 14 -1.90 10.09 -9.39
CA LEU A 14 -0.76 10.98 -9.57
C LEU A 14 -1.22 12.28 -10.24
N SER A 15 -1.24 13.36 -9.48
CA SER A 15 -1.60 14.67 -10.00
C SER A 15 -0.40 15.36 -10.65
N MET A 16 -0.60 15.88 -11.86
CA MET A 16 0.37 16.68 -12.61
C MET A 16 0.76 17.96 -11.84
N ASP A 17 -0.11 18.45 -10.96
CA ASP A 17 0.13 19.62 -10.12
C ASP A 17 1.34 19.45 -9.18
N ALA A 18 1.69 18.21 -8.81
CA ALA A 18 2.91 17.97 -8.02
C ALA A 18 4.18 18.43 -8.77
N PHE A 19 4.13 18.53 -10.10
CA PHE A 19 5.27 18.72 -10.96
C PHE A 19 5.40 20.14 -11.53
N TYR A 20 4.75 21.14 -10.94
CA TYR A 20 5.07 22.54 -11.25
C TYR A 20 6.56 22.81 -11.03
N LYS A 21 7.13 23.63 -11.91
CA LYS A 21 8.50 24.15 -11.74
C LYS A 21 8.54 25.14 -10.59
N VAL A 22 9.69 25.23 -9.93
CA VAL A 22 9.93 26.25 -8.90
C VAL A 22 10.09 27.60 -9.60
N LEU A 23 9.30 28.58 -9.19
CA LEU A 23 9.34 29.92 -9.78
C LEU A 23 10.59 30.69 -9.34
N THR A 24 11.13 31.49 -10.25
CA THR A 24 12.15 32.52 -9.93
C THR A 24 11.54 33.68 -9.13
N GLN A 25 12.36 34.51 -8.48
CA GLN A 25 11.88 35.66 -7.70
C GLN A 25 11.01 36.62 -8.54
N GLU A 26 11.36 36.83 -9.81
CA GLU A 26 10.58 37.66 -10.73
C GLU A 26 9.22 37.04 -11.05
N GLN A 27 9.18 35.74 -11.30
CA GLN A 27 7.94 35.00 -11.57
C GLN A 27 7.05 34.89 -10.32
N GLN A 28 7.62 34.79 -9.13
CA GLN A 28 6.87 34.84 -7.87
C GLN A 28 6.20 36.21 -7.68
N ALA A 29 6.90 37.30 -8.02
CA ALA A 29 6.31 38.64 -7.98
C ALA A 29 5.18 38.81 -9.01
N GLN A 30 5.29 38.21 -10.20
CA GLN A 30 4.21 38.17 -11.18
C GLN A 30 3.03 37.32 -10.71
N ALA A 31 3.29 36.15 -10.11
CA ALA A 31 2.25 35.26 -9.58
C ALA A 31 1.44 35.95 -8.46
N ALA A 32 2.10 36.67 -7.55
CA ALA A 32 1.44 37.46 -6.51
C ALA A 32 0.49 38.54 -7.07
N ARG A 33 0.76 39.05 -8.28
CA ARG A 33 -0.09 40.01 -9.00
C ARG A 33 -1.13 39.36 -9.93
N ASN A 34 -1.23 38.03 -9.94
CA ASN A 34 -2.04 37.25 -10.88
C ASN A 34 -1.65 37.46 -12.35
N GLU A 35 -0.36 37.70 -12.61
CA GLU A 35 0.21 37.98 -13.95
C GLU A 35 1.10 36.84 -14.48
N PHE A 36 1.11 35.70 -13.79
CA PHE A 36 1.86 34.51 -14.21
C PHE A 36 0.93 33.44 -14.76
N ASP A 37 1.32 32.83 -15.89
CA ASP A 37 0.56 31.79 -16.56
C ASP A 37 0.95 30.39 -16.05
N PHE A 38 0.16 29.86 -15.12
CA PHE A 38 0.29 28.48 -14.64
C PHE A 38 -0.32 27.45 -15.59
N ASP A 39 -1.12 27.90 -16.56
CA ASP A 39 -1.83 27.05 -17.50
C ASP A 39 -1.03 26.90 -18.81
N HIS A 40 0.24 27.32 -18.87
CA HIS A 40 1.16 27.09 -19.99
C HIS A 40 1.95 25.78 -19.81
N PRO A 41 2.24 24.99 -20.88
CA PRO A 41 3.03 23.76 -20.77
C PRO A 41 4.38 23.95 -20.07
N ASP A 42 5.05 25.09 -20.29
CA ASP A 42 6.36 25.37 -19.68
C ASP A 42 6.33 25.49 -18.15
N ALA A 43 5.16 25.68 -17.54
CA ALA A 43 5.01 25.70 -16.08
C ALA A 43 5.29 24.33 -15.44
N PHE A 44 5.25 23.24 -16.21
CA PHE A 44 5.41 21.87 -15.73
C PHE A 44 6.80 21.30 -16.04
N ASP A 45 7.28 20.46 -15.12
CA ASP A 45 8.53 19.72 -15.22
C ASP A 45 8.29 18.35 -15.89
N PHE A 46 8.15 18.36 -17.22
CA PHE A 46 7.86 17.15 -18.01
C PHE A 46 8.95 16.08 -17.89
N GLU A 47 10.22 16.46 -17.72
CA GLU A 47 11.31 15.50 -17.51
C GLU A 47 11.13 14.73 -16.19
N LEU A 48 10.76 15.43 -15.12
CA LEU A 48 10.45 14.79 -13.84
C LEU A 48 9.19 13.92 -13.92
N ILE A 49 8.14 14.36 -14.63
CA ILE A 49 6.92 13.57 -14.85
C ILE A 49 7.25 12.26 -15.59
N ILE A 50 7.96 12.35 -16.73
CA ILE A 50 8.32 11.20 -17.57
C ILE A 50 9.18 10.21 -16.79
N SER A 51 10.22 10.70 -16.10
CA SER A 51 11.09 9.83 -15.30
C SER A 51 10.37 9.17 -14.13
N THR A 52 9.40 9.86 -13.53
CA THR A 52 8.55 9.32 -12.45
C THR A 52 7.63 8.22 -12.98
N LEU A 53 6.86 8.49 -14.03
CA LEU A 53 5.94 7.53 -14.62
C LEU A 53 6.67 6.30 -15.17
N TRP A 54 7.85 6.48 -15.77
CA TRP A 54 8.66 5.37 -16.26
C TRP A 54 9.12 4.44 -15.13
N LYS A 55 9.56 4.99 -13.99
CA LYS A 55 9.93 4.20 -12.81
C LYS A 55 8.71 3.49 -12.20
N LEU A 56 7.57 4.17 -12.09
CA LEU A 56 6.33 3.57 -11.60
C LEU A 56 5.86 2.43 -12.51
N LYS A 57 5.97 2.56 -13.84
CA LYS A 57 5.66 1.47 -14.79
C LYS A 57 6.60 0.27 -14.65
N GLN A 58 7.79 0.44 -14.09
CA GLN A 58 8.69 -0.67 -13.73
C GLN A 58 8.37 -1.29 -12.37
N GLY A 59 7.33 -0.79 -11.69
CA GLY A 59 6.99 -1.20 -10.33
C GLY A 59 7.99 -0.74 -9.27
N LYS A 60 8.86 0.23 -9.60
CA LYS A 60 9.81 0.81 -8.63
C LYS A 60 9.13 1.91 -7.84
N SER A 61 9.48 2.03 -6.56
CA SER A 61 9.04 3.16 -5.74
C SER A 61 9.65 4.47 -6.23
N VAL A 62 8.88 5.56 -6.16
CA VAL A 62 9.30 6.90 -6.57
C VAL A 62 8.94 7.92 -5.50
N LYS A 63 9.86 8.86 -5.26
CA LYS A 63 9.58 10.04 -4.46
C LYS A 63 8.96 11.10 -5.36
N ILE A 64 7.81 11.61 -4.95
CA ILE A 64 7.08 12.66 -5.64
C ILE A 64 7.14 13.94 -4.80
N PRO A 65 7.44 15.07 -5.44
CA PRO A 65 7.46 16.35 -4.76
C PRO A 65 6.06 16.73 -4.26
N THR A 66 6.00 17.38 -3.10
CA THR A 66 4.77 18.06 -2.65
C THR A 66 4.90 19.53 -3.04
N TYR A 67 4.01 20.01 -3.93
CA TYR A 67 4.01 21.40 -4.38
C TYR A 67 3.11 22.26 -3.50
N ASP A 68 3.63 23.39 -3.01
CA ASP A 68 2.87 24.37 -2.25
C ASP A 68 2.40 25.49 -3.18
N PHE A 69 1.08 25.57 -3.36
CA PHE A 69 0.43 26.58 -4.19
C PHE A 69 0.45 27.99 -3.59
N THR A 70 0.79 28.13 -2.31
CA THR A 70 0.87 29.42 -1.61
C THR A 70 2.24 30.05 -1.83
N THR A 71 3.31 29.26 -1.68
CA THR A 71 4.69 29.74 -1.84
C THR A 71 5.26 29.50 -3.24
N HIS A 72 4.51 28.81 -4.11
CA HIS A 72 4.93 28.40 -5.46
C HIS A 72 6.30 27.70 -5.46
N SER A 73 6.48 26.80 -4.50
CA SER A 73 7.73 26.10 -4.25
C SER A 73 7.47 24.62 -3.93
N ARG A 74 8.51 23.79 -4.04
CA ARG A 74 8.45 22.38 -3.64
C ARG A 74 8.85 22.26 -2.18
N HIS A 75 8.07 21.53 -1.38
CA HIS A 75 8.46 21.18 -0.02
C HIS A 75 9.75 20.35 0.00
N LYS A 76 10.50 20.47 1.11
CA LYS A 76 11.68 19.63 1.35
C LYS A 76 11.32 18.15 1.53
N GLU A 77 10.11 17.87 2.00
CA GLU A 77 9.59 16.52 2.19
C GLU A 77 8.85 16.04 0.93
N TRP A 78 9.23 14.87 0.45
CA TRP A 78 8.68 14.24 -0.74
C TRP A 78 7.87 13.01 -0.33
N LYS A 79 6.69 12.84 -0.92
CA LYS A 79 5.84 11.67 -0.68
C LYS A 79 6.41 10.48 -1.44
N THR A 80 6.56 9.33 -0.80
CA THR A 80 6.99 8.11 -1.51
C THR A 80 5.76 7.36 -2.00
N LEU A 81 5.65 7.15 -3.31
CA LEU A 81 4.67 6.24 -3.90
C LEU A 81 5.36 4.93 -4.25
N TYR A 82 4.74 3.84 -3.80
CA TYR A 82 5.19 2.46 -4.07
C TYR A 82 4.49 1.95 -5.31
N GLY A 83 5.00 0.87 -5.89
CA GLY A 83 4.47 0.32 -7.14
C GLY A 83 2.95 0.12 -7.10
N ALA A 84 2.26 0.54 -8.15
CA ALA A 84 0.81 0.48 -8.29
C ALA A 84 0.41 -0.37 -9.49
N ASN A 85 -0.74 -1.03 -9.41
CA ASN A 85 -1.29 -1.83 -10.50
C ASN A 85 -1.98 -0.94 -11.54
N VAL A 86 -2.61 0.12 -11.06
CA VAL A 86 -3.24 1.15 -11.87
C VAL A 86 -2.70 2.50 -11.43
N ILE A 87 -2.19 3.26 -12.38
CA ILE A 87 -1.73 4.63 -12.15
C ILE A 87 -2.69 5.54 -12.92
N ILE A 88 -3.48 6.31 -12.19
CA ILE A 88 -4.30 7.37 -12.76
C ILE A 88 -3.47 8.64 -12.74
N PHE A 89 -2.94 9.03 -13.89
CA PHE A 89 -2.25 10.30 -14.07
C PHE A 89 -3.24 11.36 -14.55
N GLU A 90 -3.49 12.37 -13.74
CA GLU A 90 -4.43 13.46 -14.06
C GLU A 90 -3.73 14.82 -14.19
N GLY A 91 -4.21 15.65 -15.10
CA GLY A 91 -3.67 17.00 -15.29
C GLY A 91 -4.22 17.68 -16.54
N ILE A 92 -4.32 19.01 -16.49
CA ILE A 92 -4.84 19.83 -17.61
C ILE A 92 -3.97 19.74 -18.87
N MET A 93 -2.67 19.40 -18.71
CA MET A 93 -1.67 19.31 -19.79
C MET A 93 -1.15 17.88 -19.97
N ALA A 94 -1.88 16.86 -19.52
CA ALA A 94 -1.43 15.46 -19.60
C ALA A 94 -1.13 15.00 -21.04
N PHE A 95 -1.75 15.63 -22.05
CA PHE A 95 -1.55 15.29 -23.47
C PHE A 95 -0.65 16.28 -24.23
N ALA A 96 -0.04 17.24 -23.54
CA ALA A 96 0.74 18.30 -24.18
C ALA A 96 2.12 17.82 -24.69
N HIS A 97 2.68 16.74 -24.12
CA HIS A 97 4.04 16.28 -24.42
C HIS A 97 4.06 14.89 -25.08
N THR A 98 4.75 14.77 -26.21
CA THR A 98 4.78 13.55 -27.04
C THR A 98 5.38 12.33 -26.33
N GLU A 99 6.49 12.50 -25.61
CA GLU A 99 7.10 11.38 -24.87
C GLU A 99 6.24 10.90 -23.69
N LEU A 100 5.46 11.80 -23.08
CA LEU A 100 4.51 11.44 -22.03
C LEU A 100 3.38 10.60 -22.60
N LEU A 101 2.83 10.99 -23.76
CA LEU A 101 1.78 10.23 -24.45
C LEU A 101 2.18 8.78 -24.75
N LYS A 102 3.45 8.51 -25.06
CA LYS A 102 3.96 7.15 -25.31
C LYS A 102 3.96 6.27 -24.05
N LEU A 103 3.98 6.88 -22.86
CA LEU A 103 3.94 6.16 -21.59
C LEU A 103 2.51 5.80 -21.17
N LEU A 104 1.50 6.52 -21.65
CA LEU A 104 0.11 6.32 -21.26
C LEU A 104 -0.51 5.14 -22.02
N ASP A 105 -1.02 4.16 -21.27
CA ASP A 105 -1.68 2.98 -21.84
C ASP A 105 -3.12 3.30 -22.31
N MET A 106 -3.78 4.25 -21.66
CA MET A 106 -5.14 4.71 -21.96
C MET A 106 -5.24 6.22 -21.73
N LYS A 107 -5.84 6.95 -22.68
CA LYS A 107 -5.94 8.40 -22.69
C LYS A 107 -7.40 8.82 -22.68
N ILE A 108 -7.82 9.46 -21.61
CA ILE A 108 -9.20 9.91 -21.40
C ILE A 108 -9.23 11.44 -21.40
N PHE A 109 -10.05 12.03 -22.26
CA PHE A 109 -10.30 13.48 -22.27
C PHE A 109 -11.68 13.76 -21.69
N VAL A 110 -11.75 14.60 -20.67
CA VAL A 110 -13.03 15.01 -20.09
C VAL A 110 -13.50 16.28 -20.76
N ASP A 111 -14.56 16.18 -21.56
CA ASP A 111 -15.14 17.32 -22.24
C ASP A 111 -16.29 17.91 -21.42
N THR A 112 -16.21 19.22 -21.16
CA THR A 112 -17.16 19.94 -20.31
C THR A 112 -17.28 21.37 -20.81
N ASP A 113 -18.51 21.87 -20.85
CA ASP A 113 -18.82 23.21 -21.33
C ASP A 113 -18.05 24.29 -20.56
N SER A 114 -17.66 25.36 -21.26
CA SER A 114 -16.79 26.41 -20.72
C SER A 114 -17.41 27.16 -19.54
N ASP A 115 -18.73 27.34 -19.55
CA ASP A 115 -19.49 27.97 -18.47
C ASP A 115 -19.47 27.11 -17.19
N ILE A 116 -19.67 25.80 -17.32
CA ILE A 116 -19.58 24.85 -16.19
C ILE A 116 -18.17 24.87 -15.60
N ARG A 117 -17.13 24.84 -16.44
CA ARG A 117 -15.72 24.91 -15.99
C ARG A 117 -15.42 26.22 -15.25
N LEU A 118 -15.89 27.35 -15.78
CA LEU A 118 -15.73 28.66 -15.15
C LEU A 118 -16.45 28.71 -13.80
N VAL A 119 -17.70 28.25 -13.72
CA VAL A 119 -18.47 28.21 -12.47
C VAL A 119 -17.78 27.34 -11.42
N ARG A 120 -17.25 26.17 -11.79
CA ARG A 120 -16.48 25.30 -10.88
C ARG A 120 -15.23 26.00 -10.36
N ARG A 121 -14.49 26.68 -11.24
CA ARG A 121 -13.28 27.44 -10.85
C ARG A 121 -13.63 28.59 -9.92
N LEU A 122 -14.67 29.38 -10.22
CA LEU A 122 -15.11 30.47 -9.36
C LEU A 122 -15.46 29.96 -7.96
N ARG A 123 -16.28 28.91 -7.86
CA ARG A 123 -16.64 28.32 -6.56
C ARG A 123 -15.40 27.90 -5.77
N ARG A 124 -14.49 27.16 -6.40
CA ARG A 124 -13.27 26.67 -5.76
C ARG A 124 -12.36 27.82 -5.30
N ASP A 125 -12.04 28.74 -6.21
CA ASP A 125 -11.05 29.80 -5.93
C ASP A 125 -11.61 30.88 -4.96
N ILE A 126 -12.91 31.12 -4.95
CA ILE A 126 -13.56 32.06 -4.00
C ILE A 126 -13.78 31.40 -2.64
N SER A 127 -14.44 30.24 -2.61
CA SER A 127 -14.86 29.61 -1.35
C SER A 127 -13.72 28.90 -0.63
N GLU A 128 -12.79 28.26 -1.35
CA GLU A 128 -11.71 27.46 -0.73
C GLU A 128 -10.41 28.26 -0.61
N ARG A 129 -10.14 29.21 -1.52
CA ARG A 129 -8.86 29.95 -1.58
C ARG A 129 -8.97 31.45 -1.26
N GLY A 130 -10.18 31.96 -1.00
CA GLY A 130 -10.42 33.34 -0.58
C GLY A 130 -10.05 34.41 -1.62
N ARG A 131 -10.04 34.09 -2.92
CA ARG A 131 -9.69 35.04 -3.98
C ARG A 131 -10.88 35.92 -4.37
N GLU A 132 -10.59 37.16 -4.77
CA GLU A 132 -11.61 38.09 -5.29
C GLU A 132 -12.07 37.68 -6.70
N ILE A 133 -13.38 37.82 -6.96
CA ILE A 133 -14.02 37.48 -8.25
C ILE A 133 -13.31 38.16 -9.42
N GLU A 134 -13.02 39.46 -9.29
CA GLU A 134 -12.41 40.24 -10.36
C GLU A 134 -11.02 39.72 -10.74
N GLY A 135 -10.22 39.32 -9.76
CA GLY A 135 -8.91 38.71 -9.98
C GLY A 135 -9.00 37.36 -10.70
N VAL A 136 -10.00 36.54 -10.35
CA VAL A 136 -10.23 35.24 -11.01
C VAL A 136 -10.68 35.43 -12.46
N LEU A 137 -11.57 36.39 -12.73
CA LEU A 137 -12.04 36.70 -14.08
C LEU A 137 -10.93 37.29 -14.95
N LYS A 138 -10.11 38.19 -14.41
CA LYS A 138 -8.92 38.72 -15.09
C LYS A 138 -7.97 37.59 -15.50
N GLN A 139 -7.66 36.68 -14.57
CA GLN A 139 -6.80 35.52 -14.85
C GLN A 139 -7.43 34.59 -15.90
N TYR A 140 -8.75 34.37 -15.83
CA TYR A 140 -9.47 33.53 -16.76
C TYR A 140 -9.37 34.03 -18.21
N HIS A 141 -9.60 35.33 -18.42
CA HIS A 141 -9.53 35.94 -19.75
C HIS A 141 -8.10 36.06 -20.27
N ALA A 142 -7.14 36.38 -19.40
CA ALA A 142 -5.76 36.61 -19.79
C ALA A 142 -5.00 35.31 -20.11
N PHE A 143 -5.23 34.25 -19.33
CA PHE A 143 -4.39 33.04 -19.36
C PHE A 143 -5.20 31.76 -19.58
N VAL A 144 -6.23 31.52 -18.76
CA VAL A 144 -6.91 30.21 -18.70
C VAL A 144 -7.62 29.86 -20.01
N LYS A 145 -8.43 30.78 -20.54
CA LYS A 145 -9.18 30.54 -21.78
C LYS A 145 -8.23 30.42 -22.99
N PRO A 146 -7.29 31.36 -23.21
CA PRO A 146 -6.28 31.20 -24.27
C PRO A 146 -5.50 29.89 -24.17
N ALA A 147 -5.05 29.52 -22.98
CA ALA A 147 -4.32 28.26 -22.76
C ALA A 147 -5.17 27.03 -23.10
N PHE A 148 -6.46 27.05 -22.74
CA PHE A 148 -7.38 25.98 -23.12
C PHE A 148 -7.53 25.87 -24.64
N ASP A 149 -7.81 26.98 -25.32
CA ASP A 149 -8.05 27.01 -26.77
C ASP A 149 -6.78 26.61 -27.55
N GLN A 150 -5.60 27.02 -27.07
CA GLN A 150 -4.32 26.80 -27.76
C GLN A 150 -3.70 25.43 -27.47
N PHE A 151 -3.70 24.99 -26.21
CA PHE A 151 -2.90 23.83 -25.79
C PHE A 151 -3.74 22.63 -25.34
N ILE A 152 -4.96 22.83 -24.82
CA ILE A 152 -5.75 21.75 -24.23
C ILE A 152 -6.75 21.21 -25.23
N GLN A 153 -7.64 22.05 -25.77
CA GLN A 153 -8.71 21.62 -26.68
C GLN A 153 -8.19 20.84 -27.90
N PRO A 154 -7.09 21.24 -28.57
CA PRO A 154 -6.59 20.50 -29.73
C PRO A 154 -6.10 19.08 -29.39
N THR A 155 -5.74 18.82 -28.12
CA THR A 155 -5.27 17.51 -27.67
C THR A 155 -6.39 16.48 -27.51
N MET A 156 -7.66 16.91 -27.53
CA MET A 156 -8.82 16.01 -27.51
C MET A 156 -8.75 14.95 -28.62
N ARG A 157 -8.18 15.27 -29.79
CA ARG A 157 -7.99 14.33 -30.90
C ARG A 157 -7.02 13.18 -30.60
N LEU A 158 -6.22 13.30 -29.54
CA LEU A 158 -5.25 12.30 -29.11
C LEU A 158 -5.83 11.34 -28.06
N ALA A 159 -7.05 11.59 -27.59
CA ALA A 159 -7.73 10.78 -26.60
C ALA A 159 -8.25 9.48 -27.22
N ASP A 160 -8.16 8.39 -26.47
CA ASP A 160 -8.80 7.13 -26.83
C ASP A 160 -10.31 7.18 -26.49
N ILE A 161 -10.67 7.90 -25.41
CA ILE A 161 -12.06 8.11 -24.97
C ILE A 161 -12.29 9.58 -24.65
N VAL A 162 -13.39 10.14 -25.12
CA VAL A 162 -13.89 11.47 -24.74
C VAL A 162 -15.14 11.32 -23.87
N VAL A 163 -15.09 11.82 -22.64
CA VAL A 163 -16.20 11.71 -21.67
C VAL A 163 -16.92 13.05 -21.56
N PRO A 164 -18.14 13.19 -22.12
CA PRO A 164 -18.91 14.41 -21.98
C PRO A 164 -19.51 14.51 -20.57
N ARG A 165 -19.65 15.74 -20.07
CA ARG A 165 -20.30 16.09 -18.77
C ARG A 165 -19.56 15.55 -17.52
N GLY A 166 -18.34 15.05 -17.68
CA GLY A 166 -17.47 14.59 -16.60
C GLY A 166 -18.13 13.57 -15.67
N SER A 167 -18.07 13.85 -14.36
CA SER A 167 -18.53 12.95 -13.30
C SER A 167 -20.02 12.58 -13.34
N GLY A 168 -20.86 13.33 -14.07
CA GLY A 168 -22.28 13.03 -14.21
C GLY A 168 -22.59 11.88 -15.18
N ASN A 169 -21.59 11.39 -15.91
CA ASN A 169 -21.77 10.35 -16.92
C ASN A 169 -21.38 8.97 -16.37
N THR A 170 -22.29 8.36 -15.61
CA THR A 170 -22.08 7.04 -14.99
C THR A 170 -21.80 5.96 -16.02
N VAL A 171 -22.48 5.99 -17.17
CA VAL A 171 -22.26 5.02 -18.26
C VAL A 171 -20.82 5.06 -18.78
N ALA A 172 -20.24 6.25 -18.96
CA ALA A 172 -18.85 6.38 -19.40
C ALA A 172 -17.88 5.89 -18.32
N ILE A 173 -18.17 6.14 -17.05
CA ILE A 173 -17.37 5.66 -15.92
C ILE A 173 -17.39 4.13 -15.88
N ASP A 174 -18.55 3.50 -16.00
CA ASP A 174 -18.69 2.04 -16.00
C ASP A 174 -17.91 1.40 -17.15
N LEU A 175 -17.95 2.01 -18.35
CA LEU A 175 -17.16 1.55 -19.51
C LEU A 175 -15.66 1.63 -19.26
N ILE A 176 -15.18 2.73 -18.65
CA ILE A 176 -13.76 2.89 -18.29
C ILE A 176 -13.35 1.82 -17.28
N VAL A 177 -14.16 1.64 -16.23
CA VAL A 177 -13.92 0.64 -15.18
C VAL A 177 -13.85 -0.76 -15.75
N GLN A 178 -14.83 -1.16 -16.58
CA GLN A 178 -14.83 -2.46 -17.25
C GLN A 178 -13.60 -2.66 -18.16
N HIS A 179 -13.21 -1.64 -18.90
CA HIS A 179 -12.03 -1.71 -19.76
C HIS A 179 -10.74 -1.91 -18.95
N VAL A 180 -10.57 -1.16 -17.86
CA VAL A 180 -9.42 -1.30 -16.95
C VAL A 180 -9.41 -2.69 -16.32
N HIS A 181 -10.55 -3.21 -15.87
CA HIS A 181 -10.64 -4.58 -15.35
C HIS A 181 -10.23 -5.64 -16.38
N SER A 182 -10.67 -5.52 -17.63
CA SER A 182 -10.29 -6.43 -18.70
C SER A 182 -8.79 -6.39 -18.98
N GLN A 183 -8.18 -5.19 -18.99
CA GLN A 183 -6.73 -5.04 -19.14
C GLN A 183 -5.95 -5.64 -17.97
N LEU A 184 -6.47 -5.55 -16.74
CA LEU A 184 -5.86 -6.19 -15.58
C LEU A 184 -5.97 -7.72 -15.62
N GLU A 185 -7.08 -8.27 -16.12
CA GLU A 185 -7.23 -9.73 -16.34
C GLU A 185 -6.24 -10.25 -17.37
N GLU A 186 -6.13 -9.58 -18.51
CA GLU A 186 -5.21 -9.95 -19.58
C GLU A 186 -3.75 -9.94 -19.11
N ARG A 187 -3.41 -8.99 -18.22
CA ARG A 187 -2.09 -8.87 -17.60
C ARG A 187 -1.89 -9.76 -16.36
N LYS A 188 -2.87 -10.61 -15.98
CA LYS A 188 -2.87 -11.47 -14.78
C LYS A 188 -2.67 -10.71 -13.45
N LEU A 189 -3.06 -9.45 -13.39
CA LEU A 189 -2.87 -8.54 -12.24
C LEU A 189 -4.14 -8.36 -11.39
N ARG A 190 -5.08 -9.31 -11.37
CA ARG A 190 -6.25 -9.22 -10.49
C ARG A 190 -5.90 -9.60 -9.05
N TRP A 191 -6.02 -8.62 -8.14
CA TRP A 191 -6.20 -8.83 -6.69
C TRP A 191 -7.63 -8.48 -6.29
N ASP A 192 -8.62 -9.03 -6.97
CA ASP A 192 -10.02 -8.82 -6.55
C ASP A 192 -10.20 -9.54 -5.19
N MET A 193 -10.02 -8.82 -4.07
CA MET A 193 -10.01 -9.42 -2.73
C MET A 193 -11.39 -9.99 -2.37
N ALA A 194 -12.47 -9.45 -2.95
CA ALA A 194 -13.83 -9.93 -2.76
C ALA A 194 -14.10 -11.20 -3.61
N ALA A 195 -13.65 -11.24 -4.88
CA ALA A 195 -13.71 -12.46 -5.68
C ALA A 195 -12.74 -13.54 -5.19
N LEU A 196 -11.55 -13.19 -4.68
CA LEU A 196 -10.61 -14.09 -3.98
C LEU A 196 -11.28 -14.66 -2.73
N ALA A 197 -11.98 -13.85 -1.93
CA ALA A 197 -12.74 -14.31 -0.77
C ALA A 197 -13.85 -15.31 -1.11
N SER A 198 -14.54 -15.11 -2.23
CA SER A 198 -15.62 -16.01 -2.67
C SER A 198 -15.09 -17.26 -3.38
N ALA A 199 -14.04 -17.14 -4.20
CA ALA A 199 -13.50 -18.24 -5.01
C ALA A 199 -12.64 -19.25 -4.22
N HIS A 200 -12.12 -18.88 -3.05
CA HIS A 200 -11.17 -19.72 -2.30
C HIS A 200 -11.79 -20.49 -1.11
N GLN A 201 -13.09 -20.35 -0.81
CA GLN A 201 -13.75 -21.11 0.26
C GLN A 201 -13.73 -22.64 0.07
N SER A 202 -13.24 -23.13 -1.06
CA SER A 202 -13.21 -24.56 -1.42
C SER A 202 -11.85 -25.05 -1.92
N GLN A 203 -10.82 -24.21 -1.93
CA GLN A 203 -9.49 -24.58 -2.44
C GLN A 203 -8.61 -25.17 -1.33
N PRO A 204 -7.71 -26.13 -1.66
CA PRO A 204 -6.75 -26.61 -0.69
C PRO A 204 -5.77 -25.48 -0.32
N LEU A 205 -5.31 -25.49 0.93
CA LEU A 205 -4.35 -24.50 1.42
C LEU A 205 -3.08 -24.46 0.52
N PRO A 206 -2.50 -23.27 0.27
CA PRO A 206 -1.34 -23.11 -0.60
C PRO A 206 -0.13 -23.92 -0.12
N ARG A 207 0.71 -24.38 -1.05
CA ARG A 207 1.93 -25.15 -0.73
C ARG A 207 2.99 -24.34 0.02
N THR A 208 2.94 -23.02 -0.09
CA THR A 208 3.83 -22.09 0.62
C THR A 208 3.45 -21.88 2.08
N LEU A 209 2.25 -22.33 2.49
CA LEU A 209 1.81 -22.29 3.87
C LEU A 209 2.39 -23.46 4.66
N SER A 210 2.99 -23.14 5.80
CA SER A 210 3.46 -24.09 6.80
C SER A 210 2.86 -23.76 8.16
N VAL A 211 2.04 -24.67 8.68
CA VAL A 211 1.37 -24.52 9.97
C VAL A 211 2.15 -25.26 11.05
N LEU A 212 2.46 -24.59 12.15
CA LEU A 212 3.09 -25.19 13.32
C LEU A 212 2.28 -26.40 13.79
N LYS A 213 2.97 -27.50 14.10
CA LYS A 213 2.33 -28.72 14.60
C LYS A 213 1.42 -28.44 15.81
N GLU A 214 0.14 -28.79 15.69
CA GLU A 214 -0.84 -28.68 16.77
C GLU A 214 -0.56 -29.75 17.85
N THR A 215 0.24 -29.39 18.84
CA THR A 215 0.42 -30.20 20.05
C THR A 215 -0.63 -29.81 21.10
N PRO A 216 -0.92 -30.68 22.08
CA PRO A 216 -1.82 -30.32 23.19
C PRO A 216 -1.40 -29.01 23.88
N GLN A 217 -0.09 -28.76 24.02
CA GLN A 217 0.43 -27.53 24.62
C GLN A 217 0.16 -26.30 23.74
N VAL A 218 0.36 -26.40 22.42
CA VAL A 218 0.04 -25.32 21.47
C VAL A 218 -1.45 -25.03 21.50
N ARG A 219 -2.29 -26.05 21.57
CA ARG A 219 -3.73 -25.90 21.68
C ARG A 219 -4.15 -25.21 22.98
N VAL A 220 -3.55 -25.55 24.12
CA VAL A 220 -3.79 -24.85 25.40
C VAL A 220 -3.44 -23.36 25.28
N MET A 221 -2.29 -23.03 24.70
CA MET A 221 -1.90 -21.63 24.49
C MET A 221 -2.89 -20.91 23.59
N HIS A 222 -3.34 -21.55 22.49
CA HIS A 222 -4.40 -21.01 21.65
C HIS A 222 -5.71 -20.80 22.38
N THR A 223 -6.15 -21.74 23.22
CA THR A 223 -7.37 -21.59 24.02
C THR A 223 -7.29 -20.36 24.91
N ILE A 224 -6.17 -20.18 25.64
CA ILE A 224 -6.00 -19.06 26.56
C ILE A 224 -5.97 -17.72 25.81
N ILE A 225 -5.20 -17.61 24.73
CA ILE A 225 -5.15 -16.33 23.98
C ILE A 225 -6.46 -16.05 23.22
N ARG A 226 -7.32 -17.04 22.99
CA ARG A 226 -8.63 -16.87 22.34
C ARG A 226 -9.74 -16.51 23.33
N ASP A 227 -9.61 -16.94 24.58
CA ASP A 227 -10.61 -16.67 25.61
C ASP A 227 -10.74 -15.17 25.90
N ARG A 228 -11.98 -14.68 25.85
CA ARG A 228 -12.34 -13.28 26.11
C ARG A 228 -12.04 -12.89 27.56
N GLU A 229 -12.18 -13.83 28.49
CA GLU A 229 -12.06 -13.59 29.93
C GLU A 229 -10.60 -13.65 30.42
N THR A 230 -9.66 -14.00 29.55
CA THR A 230 -8.24 -14.08 29.91
C THR A 230 -7.68 -12.70 30.23
N SER A 231 -7.05 -12.59 31.41
CA SER A 231 -6.39 -11.35 31.85
C SER A 231 -5.26 -10.95 30.91
N ARG A 232 -4.97 -9.65 30.83
CA ARG A 232 -3.92 -9.12 29.96
C ARG A 232 -2.55 -9.74 30.26
N ASP A 233 -2.21 -9.97 31.53
CA ASP A 233 -0.91 -10.54 31.90
C ASP A 233 -0.75 -11.98 31.40
N GLU A 234 -1.78 -12.81 31.57
CA GLU A 234 -1.80 -14.18 31.04
C GLU A 234 -1.80 -14.17 29.50
N PHE A 235 -2.57 -13.28 28.88
CA PHE A 235 -2.61 -13.12 27.42
C PHE A 235 -1.22 -12.80 26.86
N ILE A 236 -0.50 -11.83 27.45
CA ILE A 236 0.86 -11.48 27.04
C ILE A 236 1.81 -12.65 27.25
N PHE A 237 1.74 -13.31 28.41
CA PHE A 237 2.62 -14.42 28.76
C PHE A 237 2.48 -15.58 27.76
N TYR A 238 1.26 -16.07 27.52
CA TYR A 238 1.05 -17.18 26.59
C TYR A 238 1.24 -16.80 25.13
N SER A 239 0.90 -15.57 24.73
CA SER A 239 1.20 -15.06 23.39
C SER A 239 2.71 -15.09 23.12
N ARG A 240 3.53 -14.59 24.04
CA ARG A 240 5.00 -14.61 23.91
C ARG A 240 5.56 -16.02 23.84
N ARG A 241 5.02 -16.97 24.62
CA ARG A 241 5.41 -18.39 24.56
C ARG A 241 5.11 -18.99 23.18
N LEU A 242 3.93 -18.70 22.63
CA LEU A 242 3.53 -19.17 21.31
C LEU A 242 4.36 -18.52 20.19
N MET A 243 4.62 -17.21 20.27
CA MET A 243 5.51 -16.50 19.34
C MET A 243 6.91 -17.12 19.30
N ARG A 244 7.46 -17.50 20.46
CA ARG A 244 8.78 -18.14 20.53
C ARG A 244 8.79 -19.48 19.78
N LEU A 245 7.75 -20.31 19.95
CA LEU A 245 7.64 -21.56 19.18
C LEU A 245 7.50 -21.32 17.68
N LEU A 246 6.71 -20.31 17.28
CA LEU A 246 6.56 -19.95 15.88
C LEU A 246 7.87 -19.49 15.25
N ILE A 247 8.67 -18.69 15.97
CA ILE A 247 9.95 -18.16 15.47
C ILE A 247 11.01 -19.27 15.37
N GLU A 248 11.05 -20.19 16.33
CA GLU A 248 11.91 -21.38 16.24
C GLU A 248 11.52 -22.26 15.06
N TYR A 249 10.21 -22.45 14.84
CA TYR A 249 9.69 -23.18 13.69
C TYR A 249 10.04 -22.49 12.37
N ALA A 250 9.86 -21.16 12.27
CA ALA A 250 10.26 -20.37 11.11
C ALA A 250 11.77 -20.49 10.82
N SER A 251 12.59 -20.50 11.86
CA SER A 251 14.04 -20.64 11.74
C SER A 251 14.46 -21.98 11.11
N SER A 252 13.63 -23.02 11.19
CA SER A 252 13.90 -24.32 10.56
C SER A 252 13.83 -24.30 9.03
N PHE A 253 13.21 -23.28 8.43
CA PHE A 253 13.10 -23.10 6.97
C PHE A 253 14.23 -22.25 6.37
N LEU A 254 15.09 -21.69 7.22
CA LEU A 254 16.27 -20.96 6.78
C LEU A 254 17.29 -21.90 6.11
N PRO A 255 18.15 -21.39 5.21
CA PRO A 255 19.20 -22.19 4.61
C PRO A 255 20.26 -22.60 5.64
N PHE A 256 20.71 -23.86 5.57
CA PHE A 256 21.77 -24.41 6.41
C PHE A 256 22.78 -25.19 5.57
N ARG A 257 24.07 -25.06 5.92
CA ARG A 257 25.17 -25.83 5.37
C ARG A 257 25.68 -26.84 6.39
N SER A 258 26.13 -28.00 5.92
CA SER A 258 26.80 -29.00 6.76
C SER A 258 28.14 -28.45 7.25
N CYS A 259 28.47 -28.70 8.50
CA CYS A 259 29.78 -28.38 9.07
C CYS A 259 30.24 -29.49 10.02
N THR A 260 31.56 -29.64 10.14
CA THR A 260 32.16 -30.54 11.12
C THR A 260 32.82 -29.70 12.20
N VAL A 261 32.51 -29.98 13.46
CA VAL A 261 33.15 -29.34 14.61
C VAL A 261 33.81 -30.39 15.49
N GLN A 262 34.86 -29.98 16.18
CA GLN A 262 35.54 -30.81 17.17
C GLN A 262 34.88 -30.63 18.53
N THR A 263 34.44 -31.74 19.12
CA THR A 263 33.91 -31.76 20.49
C THR A 263 35.04 -31.55 21.51
N PRO A 264 34.74 -31.15 22.77
CA PRO A 264 35.76 -31.05 23.81
C PRO A 264 36.52 -32.36 24.11
N GLN A 265 35.99 -33.50 23.66
CA GLN A 265 36.62 -34.82 23.79
C GLN A 265 37.52 -35.19 22.60
N GLY A 266 37.64 -34.32 21.59
CA GLY A 266 38.47 -34.56 20.40
C GLY A 266 37.78 -35.38 19.30
N HIS A 267 36.47 -35.66 19.43
CA HIS A 267 35.69 -36.35 18.41
C HIS A 267 35.03 -35.37 17.46
N ASP A 268 35.01 -35.71 16.17
CA ASP A 268 34.28 -34.97 15.14
C ASP A 268 32.76 -35.13 15.32
N TYR A 269 32.04 -34.01 15.26
CA TYR A 269 30.58 -33.95 15.24
C TYR A 269 30.10 -33.30 13.95
N GLN A 270 29.24 -34.02 13.21
CA GLN A 270 28.61 -33.53 12.00
C GLN A 270 27.37 -32.71 12.36
N GLY A 271 27.49 -31.39 12.25
CA GLY A 271 26.46 -30.42 12.57
C GLY A 271 25.97 -29.65 11.34
N ARG A 272 25.17 -28.61 11.62
CA ARG A 272 24.68 -27.65 10.63
C ARG A 272 24.93 -26.24 11.12
N MET A 273 25.21 -25.34 10.18
CA MET A 273 25.37 -23.91 10.43
C MET A 273 24.48 -23.15 9.47
N TYR A 274 23.91 -22.02 9.92
CA TYR A 274 23.12 -21.13 9.06
C TYR A 274 23.95 -20.69 7.84
N ASP A 275 23.34 -20.77 6.66
CA ASP A 275 23.95 -20.45 5.37
C ASP A 275 23.28 -19.24 4.74
N GLY A 276 23.35 -18.11 5.44
CA GLY A 276 22.91 -16.82 4.95
C GLY A 276 23.76 -15.72 5.53
N LYS A 277 23.67 -14.52 4.94
CA LYS A 277 24.43 -13.36 5.42
C LYS A 277 23.93 -12.95 6.80
N ARG A 278 22.64 -12.59 6.91
CA ARG A 278 21.96 -12.19 8.15
C ARG A 278 20.45 -12.42 8.06
N ILE A 279 19.81 -12.32 9.22
CA ILE A 279 18.36 -12.33 9.39
C ILE A 279 17.95 -10.92 9.84
N THR A 280 16.90 -10.38 9.20
CA THR A 280 16.27 -9.12 9.61
C THR A 280 14.80 -9.38 9.90
N GLY A 281 14.33 -9.00 11.10
CA GLY A 281 12.91 -8.96 11.42
C GLY A 281 12.29 -7.67 10.93
N VAL A 282 11.09 -7.72 10.37
CA VAL A 282 10.34 -6.53 9.95
C VAL A 282 8.95 -6.60 10.57
N SER A 283 8.62 -5.64 11.42
CA SER A 283 7.33 -5.61 12.12
C SER A 283 6.33 -4.72 11.38
N ILE A 284 5.15 -5.27 11.09
CA ILE A 284 3.99 -4.47 10.67
C ILE A 284 3.33 -3.90 11.93
N LEU A 285 3.39 -2.58 12.09
CA LEU A 285 2.83 -1.92 13.27
C LEU A 285 1.30 -1.94 13.24
N ARG A 286 0.63 -2.05 14.40
CA ARG A 286 1.19 -2.13 15.78
C ARG A 286 1.42 -3.56 16.25
N ALA A 287 0.63 -4.52 15.77
CA ALA A 287 0.60 -5.87 16.33
C ALA A 287 1.92 -6.64 16.09
N GLY A 288 2.59 -6.46 14.96
CA GLY A 288 3.86 -7.11 14.63
C GLY A 288 5.03 -6.73 15.55
N GLU A 289 4.96 -5.58 16.24
CA GLU A 289 6.00 -5.16 17.20
C GLU A 289 6.06 -6.11 18.41
N THR A 290 4.91 -6.70 18.78
CA THR A 290 4.81 -7.60 19.94
C THR A 290 5.64 -8.88 19.77
N MET A 291 5.99 -9.25 18.54
CA MET A 291 6.82 -10.41 18.21
C MET A 291 8.33 -10.11 18.31
N GLU A 292 8.76 -8.84 18.29
CA GLU A 292 10.19 -8.49 18.32
C GLU A 292 10.93 -9.01 19.57
N PRO A 293 10.37 -8.96 20.79
CA PRO A 293 11.06 -9.49 21.96
C PRO A 293 11.28 -11.00 21.86
N ALA A 294 10.34 -11.74 21.27
CA ALA A 294 10.49 -13.17 21.03
C ALA A 294 11.56 -13.44 19.96
N LEU A 295 11.60 -12.62 18.89
CA LEU A 295 12.60 -12.75 17.84
C LEU A 295 14.01 -12.46 18.35
N ARG A 296 14.21 -11.39 19.12
CA ARG A 296 15.51 -11.06 19.74
C ARG A 296 15.97 -12.11 20.75
N ALA A 297 15.04 -12.82 21.39
CA ALA A 297 15.37 -13.89 22.33
C ALA A 297 15.88 -15.17 21.62
N VAL A 298 15.49 -15.41 20.37
CA VAL A 298 15.95 -16.55 19.56
C VAL A 298 17.17 -16.16 18.72
N CYS A 299 17.15 -14.97 18.13
CA CYS A 299 18.18 -14.46 17.23
C CYS A 299 18.91 -13.26 17.87
N LYS A 300 20.08 -13.52 18.48
CA LYS A 300 20.82 -12.56 19.31
C LYS A 300 21.18 -11.22 18.62
N ASP A 301 21.51 -11.25 17.33
CA ASP A 301 21.98 -10.08 16.57
C ASP A 301 21.01 -9.70 15.43
N VAL A 302 19.73 -10.00 15.60
CA VAL A 302 18.70 -9.69 14.60
C VAL A 302 18.47 -8.19 14.49
N ARG A 303 18.46 -7.68 13.25
CA ARG A 303 18.10 -6.29 12.97
C ARG A 303 16.59 -6.19 12.85
N ILE A 304 16.04 -5.05 13.27
CA ILE A 304 14.61 -4.80 13.20
C ILE A 304 14.34 -3.63 12.25
N GLY A 305 13.53 -3.90 11.24
CA GLY A 305 12.83 -2.91 10.45
C GLY A 305 11.37 -2.76 10.90
N THR A 306 10.76 -1.65 10.54
CA THR A 306 9.41 -1.32 10.99
C THR A 306 8.64 -0.68 9.83
N ILE A 307 7.41 -1.12 9.64
CA ILE A 307 6.49 -0.65 8.60
C ILE A 307 5.16 -0.31 9.28
N LEU A 308 4.65 0.92 9.12
CA LEU A 308 3.30 1.29 9.55
C LEU A 308 2.39 1.36 8.33
N ILE A 309 1.39 0.48 8.31
CA ILE A 309 0.38 0.44 7.26
C ILE A 309 -0.97 0.65 7.95
N GLN A 310 -1.73 1.61 7.45
CA GLN A 310 -3.08 1.88 7.95
C GLN A 310 -4.05 1.84 6.78
N THR A 311 -5.22 1.26 7.00
CA THR A 311 -6.29 1.30 6.02
C THR A 311 -6.93 2.68 6.05
N ASN A 312 -7.00 3.34 4.91
CA ASN A 312 -7.72 4.59 4.76
C ASN A 312 -9.23 4.33 4.98
N PRO A 313 -9.88 5.01 5.94
CA PRO A 313 -11.27 4.76 6.27
C PRO A 313 -12.26 5.17 5.17
N SER A 314 -11.86 6.09 4.28
CA SER A 314 -12.69 6.55 3.17
C SER A 314 -12.61 5.64 1.95
N THR A 315 -11.42 5.09 1.64
CA THR A 315 -11.20 4.27 0.44
C THR A 315 -11.13 2.77 0.72
N GLY A 316 -10.92 2.37 1.98
CA GLY A 316 -10.67 0.97 2.33
C GLY A 316 -9.29 0.46 1.90
N GLU A 317 -8.43 1.31 1.33
CA GLU A 317 -7.12 0.90 0.83
C GLU A 317 -6.02 0.99 1.91
N PRO A 318 -5.09 0.03 1.96
CA PRO A 318 -3.90 0.11 2.80
C PRO A 318 -2.90 1.18 2.32
N GLU A 319 -2.59 2.14 3.18
CA GLU A 319 -1.60 3.20 2.94
C GLU A 319 -0.36 3.01 3.81
N LEU A 320 0.83 3.30 3.25
CA LEU A 320 2.08 3.29 4.01
C LEU A 320 2.31 4.67 4.66
N HIS A 321 2.29 4.70 5.99
CA HIS A 321 2.48 5.94 6.77
C HIS A 321 3.91 6.10 7.29
N TYR A 322 4.59 4.99 7.60
CA TYR A 322 5.95 5.02 8.15
C TYR A 322 6.77 3.83 7.66
N LEU A 323 8.03 4.08 7.37
CA LEU A 323 8.97 3.06 6.94
C LEU A 323 10.36 3.31 7.52
N ARG A 324 10.91 2.29 8.16
CA ARG A 324 12.31 2.26 8.59
C ARG A 324 12.87 0.87 8.40
N LEU A 325 13.72 0.69 7.40
CA LEU A 325 14.40 -0.57 7.12
C LEU A 325 15.93 -0.43 7.22
N PRO A 326 16.67 -1.50 7.53
CA PRO A 326 18.13 -1.54 7.34
C PRO A 326 18.52 -1.27 5.88
N LYS A 327 19.62 -0.53 5.66
CA LYS A 327 20.03 -0.07 4.31
C LYS A 327 20.39 -1.19 3.34
N ASP A 328 20.86 -2.31 3.87
CA ASP A 328 21.37 -3.50 3.19
C ASP A 328 20.48 -4.71 3.50
N ILE A 329 19.16 -4.51 3.46
CA ILE A 329 18.15 -5.54 3.68
C ILE A 329 18.02 -6.51 2.49
N SER A 330 18.39 -6.09 1.27
CA SER A 330 18.26 -6.87 0.03
C SER A 330 19.02 -8.21 0.06
N GLU A 331 20.08 -8.32 0.85
CA GLU A 331 20.89 -9.54 0.96
C GLU A 331 20.40 -10.48 2.07
N ASP A 332 19.60 -9.99 3.00
CA ASP A 332 19.18 -10.68 4.21
C ASP A 332 17.98 -11.61 3.97
N HIS A 333 17.78 -12.57 4.86
CA HIS A 333 16.49 -13.24 4.99
C HIS A 333 15.57 -12.41 5.88
N VAL A 334 14.37 -12.13 5.41
CA VAL A 334 13.44 -11.21 6.08
C VAL A 334 12.32 -11.99 6.74
N ILE A 335 12.19 -11.85 8.06
CA ILE A 335 11.08 -12.37 8.86
C ILE A 335 10.08 -11.23 9.02
N LEU A 336 9.06 -11.19 8.17
CA LEU A 336 7.98 -10.21 8.21
C LEU A 336 6.94 -10.67 9.25
N MET A 337 6.69 -9.85 10.27
CA MET A 337 5.90 -10.22 11.44
C MET A 337 4.62 -9.40 11.54
N ASP A 338 3.50 -10.09 11.68
CA ASP A 338 2.20 -9.54 12.05
C ASP A 338 1.43 -10.59 12.86
N CYS A 339 0.71 -10.22 13.92
CA CYS A 339 0.09 -11.24 14.79
C CYS A 339 -1.17 -11.88 14.22
N THR A 340 -1.88 -11.14 13.36
CA THR A 340 -3.13 -11.58 12.77
C THR A 340 -3.21 -11.16 11.32
N VAL A 341 -3.45 -12.10 10.41
CA VAL A 341 -3.64 -11.80 8.98
C VAL A 341 -5.06 -12.19 8.59
N SER A 342 -5.93 -11.19 8.43
CA SER A 342 -7.33 -11.40 8.03
C SER A 342 -7.49 -11.44 6.50
N THR A 343 -7.50 -10.28 5.84
CA THR A 343 -7.61 -10.18 4.37
C THR A 343 -6.27 -10.34 3.66
N GLY A 344 -5.17 -10.13 4.39
CA GLY A 344 -3.81 -10.12 3.83
C GLY A 344 -3.39 -8.74 3.30
N ALA A 345 -4.25 -7.72 3.29
CA ALA A 345 -3.96 -6.42 2.67
C ALA A 345 -2.67 -5.77 3.19
N ALA A 346 -2.52 -5.66 4.51
CA ALA A 346 -1.32 -5.08 5.13
C ALA A 346 -0.07 -5.94 4.88
N ALA A 347 -0.19 -7.27 4.99
CA ALA A 347 0.92 -8.18 4.70
C ALA A 347 1.38 -8.07 3.24
N MET A 348 0.45 -8.00 2.29
CA MET A 348 0.75 -7.83 0.87
C MET A 348 1.47 -6.50 0.60
N MET A 349 1.02 -5.42 1.23
CA MET A 349 1.71 -4.12 1.14
C MET A 349 3.13 -4.19 1.66
N ALA A 350 3.31 -4.79 2.84
CA ALA A 350 4.62 -4.92 3.45
C ALA A 350 5.56 -5.76 2.58
N ILE A 351 5.09 -6.87 2.01
CA ILE A 351 5.86 -7.68 1.06
C ILE A 351 6.24 -6.83 -0.16
N ARG A 352 5.30 -6.04 -0.71
CA ARG A 352 5.60 -5.15 -1.84
C ARG A 352 6.67 -4.13 -1.52
N VAL A 353 6.59 -3.48 -0.36
CA VAL A 353 7.60 -2.54 0.13
C VAL A 353 8.98 -3.21 0.23
N LEU A 354 9.04 -4.47 0.66
CA LEU A 354 10.29 -5.24 0.71
C LEU A 354 10.84 -5.57 -0.68
N LEU A 355 9.99 -5.98 -1.63
CA LEU A 355 10.38 -6.22 -3.02
C LEU A 355 10.90 -4.93 -3.68
N ASP A 356 10.27 -3.79 -3.43
CA ASP A 356 10.70 -2.47 -3.90
C ASP A 356 12.07 -2.05 -3.30
N HIS A 357 12.48 -2.68 -2.18
CA HIS A 357 13.81 -2.58 -1.57
C HIS A 357 14.75 -3.72 -1.95
N GLU A 358 14.48 -4.37 -3.09
CA GLU A 358 15.32 -5.40 -3.71
C GLU A 358 15.51 -6.65 -2.83
N VAL A 359 14.62 -6.89 -1.87
CA VAL A 359 14.57 -8.16 -1.14
C VAL A 359 14.01 -9.23 -2.09
N PRO A 360 14.73 -10.33 -2.35
CA PRO A 360 14.20 -11.43 -3.16
C PRO A 360 12.96 -12.05 -2.50
N GLU A 361 11.93 -12.32 -3.30
CA GLU A 361 10.65 -12.85 -2.83
C GLU A 361 10.80 -14.16 -2.03
N GLU A 362 11.66 -15.07 -2.50
CA GLU A 362 11.97 -16.34 -1.82
C GLU A 362 12.69 -16.20 -0.48
N LYS A 363 13.23 -15.01 -0.15
CA LYS A 363 13.88 -14.72 1.13
C LYS A 363 12.93 -14.11 2.16
N ILE A 364 11.65 -13.93 1.82
CA ILE A 364 10.65 -13.35 2.69
C ILE A 364 9.84 -14.46 3.37
N PHE A 365 9.80 -14.42 4.69
CA PHE A 365 9.03 -15.30 5.55
C PHE A 365 7.96 -14.47 6.26
N LEU A 366 6.69 -14.67 5.92
CA LEU A 366 5.56 -14.03 6.59
C LEU A 366 5.14 -14.87 7.80
N LEU A 367 5.29 -14.33 9.01
CA LEU A 367 4.93 -14.99 10.27
C LEU A 367 3.69 -14.35 10.88
N SER A 368 2.73 -15.19 11.30
CA SER A 368 1.58 -14.77 12.11
C SER A 368 1.12 -15.83 13.09
N LEU A 369 0.60 -15.42 14.26
CA LEU A 369 -0.02 -16.36 15.20
C LEU A 369 -1.34 -16.91 14.65
N LEU A 370 -2.07 -16.08 13.91
CA LEU A 370 -3.36 -16.48 13.36
C LEU A 370 -3.56 -15.91 11.96
N MET A 371 -3.99 -16.75 11.03
CA MET A 371 -4.37 -16.30 9.69
C MET A 371 -5.78 -16.79 9.35
N ALA A 372 -6.52 -16.01 8.58
CA ALA A 372 -7.72 -16.51 7.94
C ALA A 372 -7.36 -17.19 6.61
N GLU A 373 -8.12 -18.20 6.20
CA GLU A 373 -7.93 -18.87 4.90
C GLU A 373 -7.88 -17.86 3.75
N LEU A 374 -8.77 -16.85 3.76
CA LEU A 374 -8.77 -15.74 2.81
C LEU A 374 -7.40 -15.05 2.73
N GLY A 375 -6.87 -14.58 3.86
CA GLY A 375 -5.60 -13.87 3.89
C GLY A 375 -4.43 -14.72 3.40
N VAL A 376 -4.43 -16.02 3.74
CA VAL A 376 -3.41 -16.96 3.25
C VAL A 376 -3.47 -17.08 1.73
N HIS A 377 -4.66 -17.31 1.17
CA HIS A 377 -4.83 -17.44 -0.27
C HIS A 377 -4.46 -16.16 -1.02
N SER A 378 -4.90 -15.01 -0.53
CA SER A 378 -4.57 -13.69 -1.10
C SER A 378 -3.06 -13.48 -1.16
N VAL A 379 -2.35 -13.72 -0.07
CA VAL A 379 -0.89 -13.54 -0.01
C VAL A 379 -0.16 -14.55 -0.91
N ALA A 380 -0.53 -15.83 -0.85
CA ALA A 380 0.14 -16.88 -1.62
C ALA A 380 -0.09 -16.74 -3.13
N TYR A 381 -1.26 -16.26 -3.54
CA TYR A 381 -1.55 -15.96 -4.95
C TYR A 381 -0.74 -14.77 -5.44
N ALA A 382 -0.68 -13.70 -4.64
CA ALA A 382 0.07 -12.49 -4.94
C ALA A 382 1.59 -12.71 -5.01
N PHE A 383 2.12 -13.54 -4.09
CA PHE A 383 3.54 -13.74 -3.88
C PHE A 383 3.85 -15.24 -3.72
N PRO A 384 3.86 -16.01 -4.83
CA PRO A 384 3.95 -17.47 -4.82
C PRO A 384 5.29 -18.02 -4.30
N ARG A 385 6.32 -17.19 -4.11
CA ARG A 385 7.62 -17.62 -3.54
C ARG A 385 7.81 -17.24 -2.07
N VAL A 386 6.93 -16.41 -1.50
CA VAL A 386 6.96 -16.07 -0.07
C VAL A 386 6.59 -17.30 0.74
N GLN A 387 7.35 -17.57 1.80
CA GLN A 387 6.98 -18.62 2.76
C GLN A 387 6.05 -18.06 3.83
N ILE A 388 4.90 -18.70 4.01
CA ILE A 388 3.87 -18.27 4.95
C ILE A 388 3.87 -19.23 6.13
N LEU A 389 4.07 -18.71 7.34
CA LEU A 389 4.26 -19.48 8.56
C LEU A 389 3.26 -19.03 9.62
N THR A 390 2.48 -19.96 10.16
CA THR A 390 1.50 -19.62 11.18
C THR A 390 1.30 -20.73 12.21
N THR A 391 0.71 -20.40 13.36
CA THR A 391 0.35 -21.42 14.36
C THR A 391 -1.08 -21.93 14.21
N ALA A 392 -1.98 -21.18 13.57
CA ALA A 392 -3.34 -21.63 13.28
C ALA A 392 -3.94 -20.92 12.06
N VAL A 393 -4.84 -21.62 11.36
CA VAL A 393 -5.65 -21.06 10.28
C VAL A 393 -7.13 -21.21 10.61
N ASP A 394 -7.85 -20.09 10.58
CA ASP A 394 -9.30 -20.03 10.82
C ASP A 394 -10.05 -19.83 9.49
N LYS A 395 -11.26 -20.39 9.40
CA LYS A 395 -11.99 -20.50 8.12
C LYS A 395 -12.66 -19.20 7.66
N LYS A 396 -13.11 -18.38 8.60
CA LYS A 396 -14.04 -17.28 8.30
C LYS A 396 -13.48 -15.94 8.71
N VAL A 397 -13.96 -14.92 8.00
CA VAL A 397 -13.78 -13.51 8.34
C VAL A 397 -15.19 -12.90 8.40
N ASN A 398 -15.45 -12.02 9.36
CA ASN A 398 -16.74 -11.31 9.46
C ASN A 398 -16.79 -10.06 8.57
N ASN A 399 -17.93 -9.36 8.56
CA ASN A 399 -18.14 -8.15 7.76
C ASN A 399 -17.19 -7.00 8.15
N MET A 400 -16.65 -7.02 9.39
CA MET A 400 -15.63 -6.07 9.85
C MET A 400 -14.19 -6.55 9.60
N PHE A 401 -14.00 -7.52 8.70
CA PHE A 401 -12.69 -8.10 8.37
C PHE A 401 -11.93 -8.72 9.55
N ARG A 402 -12.65 -9.15 10.60
CA ARG A 402 -12.09 -9.86 11.76
C ARG A 402 -12.20 -11.37 11.58
N ILE A 403 -11.14 -12.09 11.95
CA ILE A 403 -11.07 -13.56 11.89
C ILE A 403 -12.10 -14.18 12.85
N ILE A 404 -12.81 -15.24 12.42
CA ILE A 404 -13.72 -16.04 13.26
C ILE A 404 -13.27 -17.51 13.25
N PRO A 405 -13.14 -18.18 14.42
CA PRO A 405 -13.43 -17.69 15.77
C PRO A 405 -12.45 -16.63 16.30
N GLY A 406 -11.26 -16.50 15.71
CA GLY A 406 -10.38 -15.35 15.95
C GLY A 406 -9.81 -15.25 17.37
N ILE A 407 -9.23 -14.09 17.67
CA ILE A 407 -8.67 -13.70 18.98
C ILE A 407 -9.04 -12.26 19.39
N GLY A 408 -9.99 -11.64 18.67
CA GLY A 408 -10.28 -10.20 18.79
C GLY A 408 -9.19 -9.31 18.17
N ASN A 409 -9.12 -8.05 18.58
CA ASN A 409 -8.01 -7.17 18.21
C ASN A 409 -6.77 -7.52 19.05
N PHE A 410 -5.80 -8.17 18.42
CA PHE A 410 -4.59 -8.61 19.13
C PHE A 410 -3.81 -7.43 19.73
N GLY A 411 -3.67 -6.33 18.98
CA GLY A 411 -2.93 -5.16 19.42
C GLY A 411 -3.55 -4.54 20.67
N ASP A 412 -4.88 -4.36 20.67
CA ASP A 412 -5.56 -3.72 21.80
C ASP A 412 -5.52 -4.59 23.06
N ARG A 413 -5.71 -5.91 22.93
CA ARG A 413 -5.58 -6.85 24.06
C ARG A 413 -4.17 -6.92 24.62
N TYR A 414 -3.14 -6.84 23.76
CA TYR A 414 -1.74 -6.91 24.17
C TYR A 414 -1.28 -5.61 24.84
N PHE A 415 -1.62 -4.45 24.27
CA PHE A 415 -1.20 -3.14 24.79
C PHE A 415 -2.16 -2.59 25.87
N GLY A 416 -3.36 -3.14 25.99
CA GLY A 416 -4.43 -2.64 26.86
C GLY A 416 -5.02 -1.34 26.34
N THR A 417 -5.24 -1.24 25.03
CA THR A 417 -5.85 -0.06 24.37
C THR A 417 -7.30 -0.28 23.95
N ASP A 418 -7.96 -1.30 24.50
CA ASP A 418 -9.38 -1.54 24.28
C ASP A 418 -10.20 -0.31 24.75
N ALA A 419 -11.11 0.19 23.92
CA ALA A 419 -12.04 1.23 24.33
C ALA A 419 -12.97 0.70 25.45
N PRO A 420 -13.38 1.53 26.42
CA PRO A 420 -14.36 1.11 27.44
C PRO A 420 -15.63 0.54 26.80
N ALA A 421 -16.22 -0.47 27.45
CA ALA A 421 -17.37 -1.24 26.95
C ALA A 421 -18.62 -0.42 26.55
N ASP A 422 -18.68 0.87 26.94
CA ASP A 422 -19.77 1.80 26.62
C ASP A 422 -19.79 2.28 25.16
N TRP A 423 -18.85 1.81 24.31
CA TRP A 423 -18.74 2.16 22.88
C TRP A 423 -18.98 0.93 21.97
N SER A 424 -19.80 -0.02 22.41
CA SER A 424 -20.22 -1.13 21.55
C SER A 424 -21.26 -0.63 20.54
N ASP A 425 -20.86 -0.55 19.27
CA ASP A 425 -21.75 -0.50 18.10
C ASP A 425 -22.49 -1.85 17.92
N ASP A 426 -23.07 -2.39 19.00
CA ASP A 426 -24.03 -3.50 18.93
C ASP A 426 -25.42 -2.93 18.57
N GLU A 427 -25.54 -2.41 17.35
CA GLU A 427 -26.85 -2.28 16.68
C GLU A 427 -26.81 -3.06 15.36
N ASP A 428 -26.94 -4.38 15.46
CA ASP A 428 -27.51 -5.16 14.36
C ASP A 428 -29.04 -4.94 14.39
N PRO A 429 -29.66 -4.35 13.35
CA PRO A 429 -31.10 -4.28 13.27
C PRO A 429 -31.68 -5.67 12.96
N VAL A 430 -32.66 -6.07 13.78
CA VAL A 430 -33.46 -7.31 13.68
C VAL A 430 -34.17 -7.43 12.33
#